data_AF-A0A1F3SSC4-F1
#
_entry.id   AF-A0A1F3SSC4-F1
#
_cell.length_a   1.000
_cell.length_b   1.000
_cell.length_c   1.000
_cell.angle_alpha   90.00
_cell.angle_beta   90.00
_cell.angle_gamma   90.00
#
_symmetry.space_group_name_H-M   'P 1'
#
loop_
_entity.id
_entity.type
_entity.pdbx_description
1 polymer ?
#
loop_
_entity_poly.entity_id
_entity_poly.type
_entity_poly.pdbx_seq_one_letter_code
_entity_poly.pdbx_strand_id
1 'polypeptide(L)'
;MKIEKNGNKQELDSLRQQRSKLVDAEATEIETLKSYFQGQKEKARTGHVEELGSLQNSQRNELLATIDQFQERLHQKLDSYKAQESDLEKSRLALIEANKRELQDIRAEFLNNRDSQVKDTLARTEDLRHNSDQTVKKAHTDASRAASDGQRYFGLALDQQTRSNEAHLRRNEAHFKQEEAEREREKSTALQNISEQTGKAVQYETNRSQNILEGQRRAYETQITVEQEKFKALLNQQRENFQQRYATLKAANDRVINHASSQLSRGVNELQAKFINDKELIAEKSKDSFYHPTVLQPRVEDGGRFYLVHLDIPEHEKEFVTFNANQRILKLSFTRKMAENFETADGSVNKSNRSELMTKEISVPEIVNAKTVNQKYENGVLTFRIAKA
;
A
#
# COMPACT_ATOMS: atom_id res chain seq x y z
N MET A 1 -39.71 119.63 -5.38
CA MET A 1 -38.92 118.43 -5.71
C MET A 1 -38.90 117.48 -4.53
N LYS A 2 -39.84 116.54 -4.50
CA LYS A 2 -39.86 115.39 -3.59
C LYS A 2 -40.35 114.20 -4.43
N ILE A 3 -39.93 113.00 -4.04
CA ILE A 3 -40.32 111.67 -4.55
C ILE A 3 -39.30 111.08 -5.52
N GLU A 4 -38.35 110.29 -4.98
CA GLU A 4 -37.66 109.18 -5.69
C GLU A 4 -36.81 108.27 -4.75
N LYS A 5 -37.20 108.11 -3.47
CA LYS A 5 -36.42 107.30 -2.50
C LYS A 5 -37.12 106.04 -1.94
N ASN A 6 -38.38 105.76 -2.30
CA ASN A 6 -39.15 104.64 -1.71
C ASN A 6 -39.25 103.36 -2.56
N GLY A 7 -39.07 103.43 -3.88
CA GLY A 7 -39.12 102.24 -4.76
C GLY A 7 -37.93 101.29 -4.55
N ASN A 8 -36.73 101.86 -4.43
CA ASN A 8 -35.49 101.08 -4.33
C ASN A 8 -35.35 100.25 -3.04
N LYS A 9 -36.12 100.56 -1.98
CA LYS A 9 -36.00 99.84 -0.69
C LYS A 9 -36.85 98.58 -0.65
N GLN A 10 -38.05 98.62 -1.25
CA GLN A 10 -38.92 97.44 -1.38
C GLN A 10 -38.37 96.43 -2.40
N GLU A 11 -37.72 96.91 -3.46
CA GLU A 11 -37.03 96.06 -4.44
C GLU A 11 -35.81 95.34 -3.85
N LEU A 12 -35.08 96.01 -2.95
CA LEU A 12 -33.93 95.42 -2.25
C LEU A 12 -34.33 94.33 -1.25
N ASP A 13 -35.44 94.51 -0.55
CA ASP A 13 -35.94 93.52 0.42
C ASP A 13 -36.56 92.30 -0.28
N SER A 14 -37.24 92.48 -1.43
CA SER A 14 -37.72 91.37 -2.25
C SER A 14 -36.57 90.56 -2.88
N LEU A 15 -35.52 91.24 -3.35
CA LEU A 15 -34.29 90.61 -3.82
C LEU A 15 -33.56 89.84 -2.70
N ARG A 16 -33.54 90.37 -1.47
CA ARG A 16 -32.96 89.66 -0.31
C ARG A 16 -33.76 88.42 0.08
N GLN A 17 -35.09 88.49 0.07
CA GLN A 17 -35.93 87.31 0.32
C GLN A 17 -35.81 86.27 -0.79
N GLN A 18 -35.74 86.67 -2.06
CA GLN A 18 -35.47 85.74 -3.16
C GLN A 18 -34.09 85.09 -3.01
N ARG A 19 -33.07 85.86 -2.63
CA ARG A 19 -31.73 85.35 -2.42
C ARG A 19 -31.66 84.40 -1.22
N SER A 20 -32.36 84.70 -0.13
CA SER A 20 -32.48 83.79 1.02
C SER A 20 -33.15 82.47 0.63
N LYS A 21 -34.28 82.52 -0.10
CA LYS A 21 -34.97 81.32 -0.56
C LYS A 21 -34.13 80.49 -1.53
N LEU A 22 -33.33 81.14 -2.37
CA LEU A 22 -32.36 80.46 -3.24
C LEU A 22 -31.25 79.79 -2.42
N VAL A 23 -30.71 80.48 -1.42
CA VAL A 23 -29.69 79.90 -0.53
C VAL A 23 -30.25 78.73 0.28
N ASP A 24 -31.49 78.82 0.77
CA ASP A 24 -32.16 77.73 1.49
C ASP A 24 -32.48 76.54 0.57
N ALA A 25 -32.87 76.81 -0.69
CA ALA A 25 -33.06 75.77 -1.70
C ALA A 25 -31.74 75.09 -2.09
N GLU A 26 -30.67 75.86 -2.29
CA GLU A 26 -29.33 75.33 -2.53
C GLU A 26 -28.80 74.55 -1.32
N ALA A 27 -29.08 75.01 -0.09
CA ALA A 27 -28.68 74.30 1.11
C ALA A 27 -29.38 72.93 1.24
N THR A 28 -30.69 72.87 0.96
CA THR A 28 -31.45 71.60 0.96
C THR A 28 -31.04 70.68 -0.19
N GLU A 29 -30.67 71.23 -1.35
CA GLU A 29 -30.11 70.47 -2.46
C GLU A 29 -28.73 69.89 -2.11
N ILE A 30 -27.87 70.67 -1.46
CA ILE A 30 -26.56 70.20 -0.96
C ILE A 30 -26.75 69.07 0.07
N GLU A 31 -27.76 69.17 0.94
CA GLU A 31 -28.01 68.18 1.98
C GLU A 31 -28.58 66.87 1.41
N THR A 32 -29.47 66.95 0.43
CA THR A 32 -29.97 65.78 -0.31
C THR A 32 -28.88 65.12 -1.16
N LEU A 33 -28.01 65.91 -1.80
CA LEU A 33 -26.83 65.40 -2.51
C LEU A 33 -25.86 64.68 -1.56
N LYS A 34 -25.58 65.26 -0.39
CA LYS A 34 -24.74 64.61 0.63
C LYS A 34 -25.33 63.27 1.06
N SER A 35 -26.62 63.24 1.40
CA SER A 35 -27.36 62.01 1.74
C SER A 35 -27.26 60.95 0.63
N TYR A 36 -27.46 61.35 -0.63
CA TYR A 36 -27.36 60.48 -1.79
C TYR A 36 -25.95 59.88 -1.97
N PHE A 37 -24.90 60.71 -1.87
CA PHE A 37 -23.52 60.24 -1.97
C PHE A 37 -23.11 59.34 -0.80
N GLN A 38 -23.62 59.63 0.39
CA GLN A 38 -23.38 58.80 1.58
C GLN A 38 -24.07 57.43 1.43
N GLY A 39 -25.28 57.39 0.88
CA GLY A 39 -25.97 56.15 0.51
C GLY A 39 -25.26 55.35 -0.60
N GLN A 40 -24.72 56.02 -1.62
CA GLN A 40 -23.92 55.36 -2.65
C GLN A 40 -22.59 54.80 -2.09
N LYS A 41 -21.95 55.52 -1.17
CA LYS A 41 -20.74 55.05 -0.50
C LYS A 41 -21.00 53.81 0.36
N GLU A 42 -22.12 53.79 1.09
CA GLU A 42 -22.57 52.61 1.87
C GLU A 42 -22.91 51.43 0.95
N LYS A 43 -23.58 51.66 -0.19
CA LYS A 43 -23.87 50.62 -1.20
C LYS A 43 -22.62 50.04 -1.85
N ALA A 44 -21.66 50.89 -2.22
CA ALA A 44 -20.39 50.42 -2.78
C ALA A 44 -19.58 49.62 -1.73
N ARG A 45 -19.63 50.04 -0.46
CA ARG A 45 -18.98 49.34 0.64
C ARG A 45 -19.63 47.99 0.92
N THR A 46 -20.96 47.89 0.92
CA THR A 46 -21.69 46.63 1.10
C THR A 46 -21.47 45.68 -0.09
N GLY A 47 -21.51 46.17 -1.32
CA GLY A 47 -21.21 45.35 -2.51
C GLY A 47 -19.79 44.76 -2.51
N HIS A 48 -18.78 45.53 -2.11
CA HIS A 48 -17.41 44.99 -1.99
C HIS A 48 -17.25 43.98 -0.84
N VAL A 49 -17.96 44.15 0.27
CA VAL A 49 -17.97 43.17 1.37
C VAL A 49 -18.66 41.88 0.93
N GLU A 50 -19.72 41.95 0.13
CA GLU A 50 -20.38 40.80 -0.47
C GLU A 50 -19.49 40.07 -1.48
N GLU A 51 -18.78 40.79 -2.35
CA GLU A 51 -17.80 40.21 -3.29
C GLU A 51 -16.66 39.50 -2.54
N LEU A 52 -16.04 40.15 -1.54
CA LEU A 52 -15.01 39.54 -0.70
C LEU A 52 -15.53 38.31 0.05
N GLY A 53 -16.75 38.39 0.58
CA GLY A 53 -17.42 37.26 1.23
C GLY A 53 -17.69 36.11 0.25
N SER A 54 -18.10 36.41 -0.98
CA SER A 54 -18.35 35.41 -2.02
C SER A 54 -17.05 34.73 -2.47
N LEU A 55 -15.95 35.47 -2.59
CA LEU A 55 -14.64 34.96 -2.97
C LEU A 55 -14.05 34.09 -1.85
N GLN A 56 -14.16 34.54 -0.59
CA GLN A 56 -13.80 33.73 0.58
C GLN A 56 -14.64 32.45 0.68
N ASN A 57 -15.94 32.52 0.41
CA ASN A 57 -16.80 31.34 0.41
C ASN A 57 -16.46 30.39 -0.74
N SER A 58 -16.15 30.90 -1.93
CA SER A 58 -15.70 30.08 -3.07
C SER A 58 -14.41 29.34 -2.73
N GLN A 59 -13.41 30.04 -2.19
CA GLN A 59 -12.13 29.43 -1.80
C GLN A 59 -12.30 28.45 -0.64
N ARG A 60 -13.16 28.77 0.34
CA ARG A 60 -13.48 27.85 1.43
C ARG A 60 -14.17 26.60 0.91
N ASN A 61 -15.05 26.71 -0.07
CA ASN A 61 -15.71 25.56 -0.70
C ASN A 61 -14.74 24.72 -1.52
N GLU A 62 -13.80 25.32 -2.25
CA GLU A 62 -12.70 24.59 -2.90
C GLU A 62 -11.81 23.86 -1.88
N LEU A 63 -11.53 24.50 -0.74
CA LEU A 63 -10.75 23.90 0.34
C LEU A 63 -11.50 22.71 0.95
N LEU A 64 -12.80 22.85 1.20
CA LEU A 64 -13.64 21.76 1.68
C LEU A 64 -13.70 20.63 0.67
N ALA A 65 -13.90 20.93 -0.62
CA ALA A 65 -13.93 19.93 -1.68
C ALA A 65 -12.59 19.17 -1.83
N THR A 66 -11.46 19.85 -1.67
CA THR A 66 -10.14 19.21 -1.69
C THR A 66 -9.90 18.38 -0.42
N ILE A 67 -10.31 18.86 0.75
CA ILE A 67 -10.28 18.08 2.00
C ILE A 67 -11.14 16.80 1.86
N ASP A 68 -12.34 16.91 1.30
CA ASP A 68 -13.24 15.77 1.07
C ASP A 68 -12.60 14.76 0.09
N GLN A 69 -11.99 15.23 -1.01
CA GLN A 69 -11.24 14.37 -1.93
C GLN A 69 -10.05 13.66 -1.24
N PHE A 70 -9.35 14.34 -0.34
CA PHE A 70 -8.27 13.73 0.43
C PHE A 70 -8.78 12.71 1.43
N GLN A 71 -9.88 13.01 2.14
CA GLN A 71 -10.53 12.06 3.04
C GLN A 71 -11.01 10.81 2.29
N GLU A 72 -11.60 10.98 1.11
CA GLU A 72 -12.05 9.88 0.26
C GLU A 72 -10.87 9.01 -0.20
N ARG A 73 -9.77 9.61 -0.66
CA ARG A 73 -8.54 8.87 -1.02
C ARG A 73 -7.92 8.15 0.18
N LEU A 74 -7.99 8.76 1.37
CA LEU A 74 -7.45 8.18 2.59
C LEU A 74 -8.29 6.99 3.05
N HIS A 75 -9.61 7.09 2.95
CA HIS A 75 -10.53 5.97 3.13
C HIS A 75 -10.27 4.84 2.14
N GLN A 76 -10.16 5.14 0.84
CA GLN A 76 -9.82 4.14 -0.18
C GLN A 76 -8.50 3.42 0.11
N LYS A 77 -7.47 4.16 0.56
CA LYS A 77 -6.21 3.54 0.97
C LYS A 77 -6.37 2.68 2.22
N LEU A 78 -7.12 3.15 3.22
CA LEU A 78 -7.33 2.41 4.47
C LEU A 78 -8.12 1.11 4.23
N ASP A 79 -9.09 1.14 3.32
CA ASP A 79 -9.83 -0.04 2.88
C ASP A 79 -8.93 -0.99 2.07
N SER A 80 -8.05 -0.45 1.21
CA SER A 80 -7.05 -1.27 0.50
C SER A 80 -6.06 -1.95 1.45
N TYR A 81 -5.67 -1.29 2.55
CA TYR A 81 -4.84 -1.89 3.59
C TYR A 81 -5.55 -3.01 4.33
N LYS A 82 -6.81 -2.80 4.73
CA LYS A 82 -7.62 -3.84 5.37
C LYS A 82 -7.83 -5.05 4.45
N ALA A 83 -8.03 -4.81 3.15
CA ALA A 83 -8.13 -5.87 2.16
C ALA A 83 -6.81 -6.65 2.03
N GLN A 84 -5.67 -5.96 1.94
CA GLN A 84 -4.35 -6.59 1.89
C GLN A 84 -4.03 -7.38 3.16
N GLU A 85 -4.37 -6.85 4.35
CA GLU A 85 -4.17 -7.54 5.62
C GLU A 85 -5.02 -8.82 5.69
N SER A 86 -6.28 -8.75 5.26
CA SER A 86 -7.16 -9.92 5.16
C SER A 86 -6.62 -10.97 4.19
N ASP A 87 -6.11 -10.56 3.03
CA ASP A 87 -5.54 -11.48 2.04
C ASP A 87 -4.20 -12.09 2.50
N LEU A 88 -3.42 -11.33 3.26
CA LEU A 88 -2.20 -11.82 3.91
C LEU A 88 -2.54 -12.88 4.96
N GLU A 89 -3.59 -12.66 5.75
CA GLU A 89 -4.05 -13.60 6.76
C GLU A 89 -4.61 -14.89 6.12
N LYS A 90 -5.40 -14.76 5.04
CA LYS A 90 -5.84 -15.92 4.23
C LYS A 90 -4.66 -16.69 3.66
N SER A 91 -3.67 -15.99 3.10
CA SER A 91 -2.47 -16.62 2.55
C SER A 91 -1.65 -17.34 3.63
N ARG A 92 -1.53 -16.75 4.82
CA ARG A 92 -0.90 -17.37 5.99
C ARG A 92 -1.64 -18.64 6.41
N LEU A 93 -2.97 -18.58 6.51
CA LEU A 93 -3.79 -19.74 6.86
C LEU A 93 -3.68 -20.85 5.80
N ALA A 94 -3.74 -20.49 4.52
CA ALA A 94 -3.56 -21.43 3.42
C ALA A 94 -2.18 -22.11 3.45
N LEU A 95 -1.11 -21.36 3.75
CA LEU A 95 0.24 -21.91 3.94
C LEU A 95 0.33 -22.87 5.13
N ILE A 96 -0.28 -22.52 6.27
CA ILE A 96 -0.33 -23.40 7.44
C ILE A 96 -1.09 -24.68 7.11
N GLU A 97 -2.22 -24.57 6.41
CA GLU A 97 -3.04 -25.72 6.04
C GLU A 97 -2.33 -26.61 5.01
N ALA A 98 -1.69 -26.02 4.01
CA ALA A 98 -0.88 -26.74 3.03
C ALA A 98 0.27 -27.51 3.71
N ASN A 99 1.00 -26.86 4.61
CA ASN A 99 2.09 -27.50 5.35
C ASN A 99 1.56 -28.61 6.28
N LYS A 100 0.38 -28.43 6.89
CA LYS A 100 -0.27 -29.47 7.68
C LYS A 100 -0.66 -30.69 6.83
N ARG A 101 -1.17 -30.48 5.61
CA ARG A 101 -1.48 -31.57 4.66
C ARG A 101 -0.22 -32.30 4.22
N GLU A 102 0.82 -31.57 3.83
CA GLU A 102 2.10 -32.17 3.43
C GLU A 102 2.72 -33.00 4.57
N LEU A 103 2.69 -32.51 5.82
CA LEU A 103 3.12 -33.28 6.99
C LEU A 103 2.26 -34.53 7.23
N GLN A 104 0.96 -34.47 6.94
CA GLN A 104 0.08 -35.64 7.03
C GLN A 104 0.40 -36.66 5.94
N ASP A 105 0.67 -36.22 4.71
CA ASP A 105 1.03 -37.07 3.58
C ASP A 105 2.37 -37.76 3.81
N ILE A 106 3.40 -37.01 4.23
CA ILE A 106 4.70 -37.58 4.60
C ILE A 106 4.55 -38.60 5.74
N ARG A 107 3.72 -38.30 6.73
CA ARG A 107 3.45 -39.23 7.83
C ARG A 107 2.73 -40.49 7.34
N ALA A 108 1.77 -40.35 6.42
CA ALA A 108 1.05 -41.48 5.84
C ALA A 108 1.98 -42.35 4.99
N GLU A 109 2.83 -41.76 4.16
CA GLU A 109 3.86 -42.48 3.41
C GLU A 109 4.84 -43.21 4.33
N PHE A 110 5.30 -42.55 5.40
CA PHE A 110 6.17 -43.18 6.39
C PHE A 110 5.49 -44.38 7.07
N LEU A 111 4.23 -44.25 7.48
CA LEU A 111 3.46 -45.34 8.09
C LEU A 111 3.25 -46.49 7.09
N ASN A 112 2.90 -46.19 5.84
CA ASN A 112 2.73 -47.20 4.79
C ASN A 112 4.03 -47.95 4.49
N ASN A 113 5.15 -47.24 4.36
CA ASN A 113 6.47 -47.86 4.17
C ASN A 113 6.86 -48.73 5.36
N ARG A 114 6.61 -48.26 6.59
CA ARG A 114 6.86 -49.04 7.80
C ARG A 114 6.01 -50.30 7.84
N ASP A 115 4.72 -50.20 7.54
CA ASP A 115 3.81 -51.34 7.56
C ASP A 115 4.13 -52.35 6.45
N SER A 116 4.55 -51.88 5.26
CA SER A 116 5.06 -52.74 4.20
C SER A 116 6.32 -53.48 4.64
N GLN A 117 7.29 -52.79 5.25
CA GLN A 117 8.50 -53.43 5.77
C GLN A 117 8.17 -54.46 6.86
N VAL A 118 7.26 -54.14 7.78
CA VAL A 118 6.82 -55.10 8.81
C VAL A 118 6.18 -56.34 8.19
N LYS A 119 5.30 -56.18 7.19
CA LYS A 119 4.72 -57.31 6.46
C LYS A 119 5.77 -58.15 5.74
N ASP A 120 6.70 -57.52 5.03
CA ASP A 120 7.79 -58.22 4.34
C ASP A 120 8.69 -58.98 5.32
N THR A 121 8.96 -58.40 6.48
CA THR A 121 9.74 -59.08 7.53
C THR A 121 8.98 -60.28 8.09
N LEU A 122 7.68 -60.15 8.39
CA LEU A 122 6.82 -61.23 8.86
C LEU A 122 6.78 -62.40 7.87
N ALA A 123 6.60 -62.11 6.59
CA ALA A 123 6.61 -63.13 5.54
C ALA A 123 7.96 -63.86 5.48
N ARG A 124 9.08 -63.13 5.57
CA ARG A 124 10.42 -63.74 5.61
C ARG A 124 10.65 -64.58 6.86
N THR A 125 10.17 -64.17 8.03
CA THR A 125 10.28 -64.99 9.25
C THR A 125 9.43 -66.25 9.17
N GLU A 126 8.24 -66.20 8.56
CA GLU A 126 7.42 -67.38 8.29
C GLU A 126 8.12 -68.34 7.32
N ASP A 127 8.70 -67.84 6.23
CA ASP A 127 9.48 -68.64 5.27
C ASP A 127 10.69 -69.29 5.94
N LEU A 128 11.42 -68.54 6.77
CA LEU A 128 12.57 -69.06 7.53
C LEU A 128 12.14 -70.14 8.53
N ARG A 129 11.02 -69.94 9.23
CA ARG A 129 10.47 -70.93 10.16
C ARG A 129 10.05 -72.19 9.40
N HIS A 130 9.38 -72.05 8.27
CA HIS A 130 8.99 -73.19 7.44
C HIS A 130 10.20 -73.96 6.94
N ASN A 131 11.22 -73.26 6.43
CA ASN A 131 12.48 -73.89 5.99
C ASN A 131 13.20 -74.58 7.14
N SER A 132 13.24 -73.96 8.32
CA SER A 132 13.81 -74.55 9.54
C SER A 132 13.05 -75.82 9.96
N ASP A 133 11.71 -75.80 9.94
CA ASP A 133 10.90 -76.98 10.27
C ASP A 133 11.13 -78.10 9.25
N GLN A 134 11.32 -77.77 7.97
CA GLN A 134 11.67 -78.76 6.94
C GLN A 134 13.06 -79.35 7.15
N THR A 135 14.09 -78.56 7.47
CA THR A 135 15.43 -79.08 7.75
C THR A 135 15.44 -79.93 9.02
N VAL A 136 14.74 -79.51 10.08
CA VAL A 136 14.57 -80.32 11.30
C VAL A 136 13.88 -81.64 10.99
N LYS A 137 12.79 -81.63 10.20
CA LYS A 137 12.11 -82.86 9.77
C LYS A 137 13.03 -83.77 8.96
N LYS A 138 13.79 -83.23 8.02
CA LYS A 138 14.77 -84.00 7.22
C LYS A 138 15.84 -84.62 8.12
N ALA A 139 16.44 -83.84 9.00
CA ALA A 139 17.42 -84.32 9.98
C ALA A 139 16.82 -85.42 10.87
N HIS A 140 15.57 -85.27 11.31
CA HIS A 140 14.89 -86.30 12.08
C HIS A 140 14.66 -87.58 11.27
N THR A 141 14.19 -87.48 10.03
CA THR A 141 13.99 -88.65 9.16
C THR A 141 15.30 -89.36 8.83
N ASP A 142 16.38 -88.61 8.59
CA ASP A 142 17.69 -89.17 8.30
C ASP A 142 18.29 -89.85 9.54
N ALA A 143 18.11 -89.25 10.74
CA ALA A 143 18.48 -89.86 12.00
C ALA A 143 17.67 -91.15 12.28
N SER A 144 16.35 -91.14 12.03
CA SER A 144 15.52 -92.34 12.16
C SER A 144 15.93 -93.45 11.20
N ARG A 145 16.25 -93.10 9.94
CA ARG A 145 16.78 -94.07 8.96
C ARG A 145 18.10 -94.66 9.41
N ALA A 146 19.06 -93.83 9.83
CA ALA A 146 20.34 -94.29 10.36
C ALA A 146 20.18 -95.21 11.58
N ALA A 147 19.23 -94.89 12.48
CA ALA A 147 18.91 -95.75 13.62
C ALA A 147 18.30 -97.10 13.19
N SER A 148 17.38 -97.11 12.22
CA SER A 148 16.80 -98.33 11.67
C SER A 148 17.82 -99.17 10.87
N ASP A 149 18.70 -98.54 10.11
CA ASP A 149 19.77 -99.22 9.38
C ASP A 149 20.79 -99.83 10.35
N GLY A 150 21.12 -99.12 11.44
CA GLY A 150 21.88 -99.68 12.56
C GLY A 150 21.19 -100.91 13.14
N GLN A 151 19.91 -100.81 13.50
CA GLN A 151 19.13 -101.95 14.00
C GLN A 151 19.10 -103.14 13.04
N ARG A 152 18.97 -102.88 11.73
CA ARG A 152 18.91 -103.92 10.70
C ARG A 152 20.28 -104.58 10.48
N TYR A 153 21.35 -103.80 10.48
CA TYR A 153 22.72 -104.30 10.41
C TYR A 153 23.04 -105.19 11.63
N PHE A 154 22.70 -104.73 12.83
CA PHE A 154 22.86 -105.52 14.04
C PHE A 154 21.94 -106.74 14.08
N GLY A 155 20.71 -106.64 13.57
CA GLY A 155 19.79 -107.79 13.44
C GLY A 155 20.30 -108.84 12.46
N LEU A 156 20.90 -108.44 11.33
CA LEU A 156 21.54 -109.35 10.39
C LEU A 156 22.80 -110.00 10.98
N ALA A 157 23.62 -109.24 11.72
CA ALA A 157 24.78 -109.77 12.43
C ALA A 157 24.35 -110.75 13.54
N LEU A 158 23.25 -110.44 14.25
CA LEU A 158 22.65 -111.33 15.24
C LEU A 158 22.15 -112.61 14.56
N ASP A 159 21.35 -112.52 13.49
CA ASP A 159 20.83 -113.66 12.72
C ASP A 159 21.93 -114.55 12.12
N GLN A 160 23.02 -113.95 11.65
CA GLN A 160 24.18 -114.68 11.16
C GLN A 160 24.89 -115.43 12.28
N GLN A 161 24.88 -114.88 13.51
CA GLN A 161 25.41 -115.52 14.71
C GLN A 161 24.45 -116.56 15.31
N THR A 162 23.12 -116.38 15.23
CA THR A 162 22.12 -117.38 15.65
C THR A 162 22.16 -118.61 14.76
N ARG A 163 22.31 -118.44 13.44
CA ARG A 163 22.47 -119.55 12.48
C ARG A 163 23.77 -120.34 12.66
N SER A 164 24.81 -119.71 13.24
CA SER A 164 26.06 -120.38 13.61
C SER A 164 25.98 -121.14 14.94
N ASN A 165 24.99 -120.86 15.79
CA ASN A 165 24.95 -121.31 17.18
C ASN A 165 23.91 -122.41 17.48
N GLU A 166 23.20 -122.90 16.47
CA GLU A 166 22.18 -123.96 16.60
C GLU A 166 22.76 -125.33 17.05
N ALA A 167 24.09 -125.48 17.15
CA ALA A 167 24.77 -126.70 17.58
C ALA A 167 25.39 -126.68 19.00
N HIS A 168 25.41 -125.56 19.75
CA HIS A 168 26.18 -125.44 21.02
C HIS A 168 25.34 -125.08 22.29
N LEU A 169 24.03 -125.27 22.22
CA LEU A 169 23.02 -124.63 23.08
C LEU A 169 22.87 -125.10 24.54
N ARG A 170 23.84 -125.77 25.18
CA ARG A 170 23.69 -126.16 26.61
C ARG A 170 24.86 -125.88 27.55
N ARG A 171 25.98 -125.31 27.09
CA ARG A 171 27.08 -124.84 27.98
C ARG A 171 27.35 -123.33 27.93
N ASN A 172 26.83 -122.61 26.94
CA ASN A 172 27.16 -121.20 26.70
C ASN A 172 26.16 -120.18 27.29
N GLU A 173 25.14 -120.62 28.02
CA GLU A 173 24.03 -119.78 28.47
C GLU A 173 24.44 -118.66 29.44
N ALA A 174 25.49 -118.88 30.25
CA ALA A 174 26.05 -117.86 31.13
C ALA A 174 26.95 -116.85 30.39
N HIS A 175 27.72 -117.32 29.40
CA HIS A 175 28.60 -116.47 28.59
C HIS A 175 27.78 -115.57 27.64
N PHE A 176 26.67 -116.10 27.12
CA PHE A 176 25.74 -115.35 26.27
C PHE A 176 25.06 -114.21 27.03
N LYS A 177 24.60 -114.44 28.27
CA LYS A 177 24.01 -113.39 29.11
C LYS A 177 25.02 -112.28 29.45
N GLN A 178 26.29 -112.62 29.59
CA GLN A 178 27.35 -111.65 29.82
C GLN A 178 27.63 -110.82 28.55
N GLU A 179 27.75 -111.47 27.39
CA GLU A 179 27.92 -110.77 26.10
C GLU A 179 26.70 -109.91 25.74
N GLU A 180 25.49 -110.36 26.02
CA GLU A 180 24.26 -109.60 25.81
C GLU A 180 24.23 -108.35 26.71
N ALA A 181 24.63 -108.49 27.98
CA ALA A 181 24.75 -107.35 28.89
C ALA A 181 25.87 -106.37 28.48
N GLU A 182 26.98 -106.87 27.94
CA GLU A 182 28.06 -106.03 27.39
C GLU A 182 27.59 -105.28 26.14
N ARG A 183 26.88 -105.95 25.21
CA ARG A 183 26.28 -105.32 24.03
C ARG A 183 25.21 -104.30 24.39
N GLU A 184 24.39 -104.56 25.40
CA GLU A 184 23.38 -103.60 25.88
C GLU A 184 24.06 -102.36 26.50
N ARG A 185 25.17 -102.54 27.22
CA ARG A 185 26.00 -101.44 27.73
C ARG A 185 26.64 -100.64 26.60
N GLU A 186 27.18 -101.30 25.59
CA GLU A 186 27.75 -100.64 24.41
C GLU A 186 26.70 -99.82 23.66
N LYS A 187 25.51 -100.39 23.45
CA LYS A 187 24.35 -99.71 22.85
C LYS A 187 23.92 -98.50 23.65
N SER A 188 23.78 -98.64 24.97
CA SER A 188 23.42 -97.53 25.86
C SER A 188 24.45 -96.41 25.77
N THR A 189 25.73 -96.75 25.82
CA THR A 189 26.84 -95.79 25.70
C THR A 189 26.86 -95.09 24.34
N ALA A 190 26.61 -95.82 23.25
CA ALA A 190 26.53 -95.26 21.90
C ALA A 190 25.32 -94.32 21.73
N LEU A 191 24.15 -94.69 22.26
CA LEU A 191 22.95 -93.84 22.27
C LEU A 191 23.18 -92.56 23.07
N GLN A 192 23.85 -92.66 24.21
CA GLN A 192 24.22 -91.49 25.01
C GLN A 192 25.18 -90.56 24.25
N ASN A 193 26.21 -91.11 23.61
CA ASN A 193 27.15 -90.31 22.79
C ASN A 193 26.45 -89.61 21.62
N ILE A 194 25.52 -90.29 20.94
CA ILE A 194 24.73 -89.70 19.85
C ILE A 194 23.80 -88.60 20.39
N SER A 195 23.16 -88.81 21.54
CA SER A 195 22.33 -87.80 22.21
C SER A 195 23.15 -86.56 22.60
N GLU A 196 24.35 -86.75 23.14
CA GLU A 196 25.23 -85.64 23.50
C GLU A 196 25.74 -84.86 22.28
N GLN A 197 26.09 -85.56 21.19
CA GLN A 197 26.50 -84.92 19.93
C GLN A 197 25.35 -84.15 19.28
N THR A 198 24.14 -84.72 19.26
CA THR A 198 22.95 -84.03 18.72
C THR A 198 22.57 -82.83 19.59
N GLY A 199 22.63 -82.95 20.92
CA GLY A 199 22.43 -81.83 21.84
C GLY A 199 23.40 -80.67 21.57
N LYS A 200 24.69 -80.96 21.39
CA LYS A 200 25.70 -79.95 21.03
C LYS A 200 25.44 -79.31 19.66
N ALA A 201 25.04 -80.09 18.65
CA ALA A 201 24.72 -79.58 17.32
C ALA A 201 23.49 -78.66 17.34
N VAL A 202 22.42 -79.05 18.04
CA VAL A 202 21.21 -78.22 18.21
C VAL A 202 21.53 -76.93 18.95
N GLN A 203 22.34 -77.01 20.03
CA GLN A 203 22.75 -75.83 20.78
C GLN A 203 23.60 -74.88 19.92
N TYR A 204 24.52 -75.42 19.10
CA TYR A 204 25.33 -74.62 18.18
C TYR A 204 24.46 -73.88 17.15
N GLU A 205 23.52 -74.56 16.50
CA GLU A 205 22.63 -73.92 15.52
C GLU A 205 21.68 -72.92 16.18
N THR A 206 21.22 -73.18 17.40
CA THR A 206 20.39 -72.24 18.17
C THR A 206 21.16 -70.95 18.46
N ASN A 207 22.41 -71.07 18.96
CA ASN A 207 23.27 -69.91 19.25
C ASN A 207 23.62 -69.15 17.96
N ARG A 208 23.88 -69.86 16.86
CA ARG A 208 24.14 -69.25 15.56
C ARG A 208 22.94 -68.45 15.07
N SER A 209 21.74 -69.02 15.16
CA SER A 209 20.49 -68.35 14.78
C SER A 209 20.24 -67.10 15.64
N GLN A 210 20.43 -67.19 16.96
CA GLN A 210 20.31 -66.04 17.86
C GLN A 210 21.29 -64.92 17.51
N ASN A 211 22.55 -65.25 17.23
CA ASN A 211 23.55 -64.26 16.82
C ASN A 211 23.19 -63.56 15.50
N ILE A 212 22.62 -64.30 14.53
CA ILE A 212 22.14 -63.72 13.27
C ILE A 212 20.96 -62.77 13.52
N LEU A 213 19.99 -63.18 14.35
CA LEU A 213 18.83 -62.36 14.71
C LEU A 213 19.26 -61.09 15.45
N GLU A 214 20.19 -61.19 16.40
CA GLU A 214 20.75 -60.02 17.09
C GLU A 214 21.51 -59.10 16.13
N GLY A 215 22.31 -59.66 15.22
CA GLY A 215 23.02 -58.88 14.21
C GLY A 215 22.08 -58.09 13.32
N GLN A 216 20.99 -58.71 12.86
CA GLN A 216 19.96 -58.04 12.08
C GLN A 216 19.24 -56.96 12.90
N ARG A 217 18.85 -57.27 14.15
CA ARG A 217 18.19 -56.30 15.03
C ARG A 217 19.04 -55.05 15.24
N ARG A 218 20.35 -55.21 15.49
CA ARG A 218 21.29 -54.06 15.61
C ARG A 218 21.40 -53.27 14.31
N ALA A 219 21.44 -53.94 13.17
CA ALA A 219 21.46 -53.27 11.87
C ALA A 219 20.18 -52.43 11.64
N TYR A 220 19.01 -52.96 12.02
CA TYR A 220 17.75 -52.23 11.95
C TYR A 220 17.67 -51.07 12.92
N GLU A 221 18.08 -51.26 14.17
CA GLU A 221 18.15 -50.17 15.15
C GLU A 221 19.03 -49.03 14.61
N THR A 222 20.17 -49.37 13.99
CA THR A 222 21.06 -48.39 13.35
C THR A 222 20.40 -47.70 12.14
N GLN A 223 19.65 -48.42 11.30
CA GLN A 223 18.93 -47.79 10.19
C GLN A 223 17.83 -46.84 10.68
N ILE A 224 17.10 -47.23 11.73
CA ILE A 224 16.06 -46.39 12.33
C ILE A 224 16.67 -45.10 12.88
N THR A 225 17.80 -45.18 13.60
CA THR A 225 18.45 -43.96 14.12
C THR A 225 18.96 -43.07 13.00
N VAL A 226 19.58 -43.63 11.96
CA VAL A 226 20.03 -42.86 10.79
C VAL A 226 18.86 -42.16 10.08
N GLU A 227 17.73 -42.83 9.88
CA GLU A 227 16.55 -42.23 9.27
C GLU A 227 15.92 -41.16 10.17
N GLN A 228 15.89 -41.35 11.49
CA GLN A 228 15.44 -40.32 12.44
C GLN A 228 16.34 -39.07 12.39
N GLU A 229 17.65 -39.25 12.29
CA GLU A 229 18.60 -38.14 12.15
C GLU A 229 18.42 -37.40 10.83
N LYS A 230 18.25 -38.12 9.71
CA LYS A 230 17.94 -37.52 8.40
C LYS A 230 16.64 -36.72 8.45
N PHE A 231 15.58 -37.28 9.05
CA PHE A 231 14.30 -36.59 9.19
C PHE A 231 14.44 -35.31 10.02
N LYS A 232 15.18 -35.36 11.12
CA LYS A 232 15.47 -34.20 11.96
C LYS A 232 16.28 -33.14 11.20
N ALA A 233 17.27 -33.55 10.41
CA ALA A 233 18.05 -32.65 9.56
C ALA A 233 17.18 -31.97 8.50
N LEU A 234 16.28 -32.71 7.85
CA LEU A 234 15.35 -32.19 6.86
C LEU A 234 14.36 -31.18 7.46
N LEU A 235 13.85 -31.46 8.66
CA LEU A 235 13.00 -30.51 9.40
C LEU A 235 13.74 -29.22 9.75
N ASN A 236 15.00 -29.31 10.18
CA ASN A 236 15.82 -28.14 10.46
C ASN A 236 16.10 -27.33 9.19
N GLN A 237 16.46 -28.00 8.10
CA GLN A 237 16.67 -27.35 6.80
C GLN A 237 15.40 -26.64 6.31
N GLN A 238 14.22 -27.25 6.44
CA GLN A 238 12.97 -26.58 6.09
C GLN A 238 12.70 -25.35 6.96
N ARG A 239 12.95 -25.43 8.28
CA ARG A 239 12.82 -24.29 9.19
C ARG A 239 13.77 -23.15 8.82
N GLU A 240 15.02 -23.46 8.51
CA GLU A 240 16.01 -22.48 8.05
C GLU A 240 15.59 -21.84 6.72
N ASN A 241 15.16 -22.64 5.74
CA ASN A 241 14.65 -22.14 4.47
C ASN A 241 13.43 -21.21 4.66
N PHE A 242 12.52 -21.57 5.56
CA PHE A 242 11.38 -20.73 5.91
C PHE A 242 11.83 -19.41 6.54
N GLN A 243 12.74 -19.45 7.50
CA GLN A 243 13.28 -18.24 8.15
C GLN A 243 13.97 -17.31 7.14
N GLN A 244 14.77 -17.87 6.23
CA GLN A 244 15.43 -17.10 5.17
C GLN A 244 14.42 -16.46 4.21
N ARG A 245 13.41 -17.21 3.75
CA ARG A 245 12.34 -16.68 2.90
C ARG A 245 11.56 -15.58 3.61
N TYR A 246 11.21 -15.78 4.87
CA TYR A 246 10.50 -14.79 5.68
C TYR A 246 11.34 -13.52 5.87
N ALA A 247 12.63 -13.65 6.22
CA ALA A 247 13.52 -12.51 6.36
C ALA A 247 13.69 -11.73 5.05
N THR A 248 13.82 -12.43 3.92
CA THR A 248 13.92 -11.82 2.59
C THR A 248 12.64 -11.07 2.23
N LEU A 249 11.48 -11.69 2.46
CA LEU A 249 10.18 -11.07 2.22
C LEU A 249 9.97 -9.82 3.08
N LYS A 250 10.32 -9.90 4.37
CA LYS A 250 10.26 -8.76 5.29
C LYS A 250 11.15 -7.61 4.81
N ALA A 251 12.40 -7.90 4.48
CA ALA A 251 13.33 -6.89 3.97
C ALA A 251 12.85 -6.25 2.66
N ALA A 252 12.21 -7.03 1.77
CA ALA A 252 11.61 -6.50 0.55
C ALA A 252 10.44 -5.55 0.85
N ASN A 253 9.55 -5.93 1.77
CA ASN A 253 8.43 -5.08 2.19
C ASN A 253 8.93 -3.79 2.88
N ASP A 254 9.92 -3.89 3.77
CA ASP A 254 10.49 -2.72 4.45
C ASP A 254 11.10 -1.73 3.43
N ARG A 255 11.72 -2.23 2.34
CA ARG A 255 12.21 -1.37 1.25
C ARG A 255 11.07 -0.63 0.54
N VAL A 256 9.96 -1.31 0.24
CA VAL A 256 8.79 -0.70 -0.41
C VAL A 256 8.19 0.38 0.50
N ILE A 257 8.03 0.09 1.79
CA ILE A 257 7.50 1.03 2.79
C ILE A 257 8.42 2.25 2.90
N ASN A 258 9.73 2.05 3.04
CA ASN A 258 10.68 3.15 3.14
C ASN A 258 10.71 4.01 1.87
N HIS A 259 10.62 3.39 0.69
CA HIS A 259 10.53 4.12 -0.57
C HIS A 259 9.25 4.96 -0.63
N ALA A 260 8.09 4.37 -0.33
CA ALA A 260 6.80 5.06 -0.32
C ALA A 260 6.78 6.23 0.67
N SER A 261 7.27 6.00 1.90
CA SER A 261 7.40 7.05 2.92
C SER A 261 8.31 8.18 2.45
N SER A 262 9.46 7.86 1.85
CA SER A 262 10.38 8.88 1.33
C SER A 262 9.77 9.73 0.21
N GLN A 263 9.02 9.11 -0.70
CA GLN A 263 8.30 9.83 -1.76
C GLN A 263 7.22 10.74 -1.18
N LEU A 264 6.49 10.26 -0.18
CA LEU A 264 5.43 11.02 0.47
C LEU A 264 6.00 12.23 1.23
N SER A 265 7.09 12.05 1.98
CA SER A 265 7.77 13.15 2.65
C SER A 265 8.32 14.19 1.66
N ARG A 266 8.90 13.75 0.53
CA ARG A 266 9.32 14.67 -0.53
C ARG A 266 8.15 15.47 -1.09
N GLY A 267 7.05 14.79 -1.44
CA GLY A 267 5.85 15.44 -1.97
C GLY A 267 5.27 16.47 -1.00
N VAL A 268 5.23 16.16 0.30
CA VAL A 268 4.77 17.11 1.34
C VAL A 268 5.68 18.33 1.42
N ASN A 269 7.00 18.13 1.44
CA ASN A 269 7.95 19.24 1.52
C ASN A 269 7.93 20.13 0.27
N GLU A 270 7.81 19.53 -0.92
CA GLU A 270 7.65 20.27 -2.18
C GLU A 270 6.37 21.10 -2.20
N LEU A 271 5.26 20.54 -1.69
CA LEU A 271 3.99 21.25 -1.60
C LEU A 271 4.08 22.43 -0.62
N GLN A 272 4.70 22.21 0.55
CA GLN A 272 4.91 23.26 1.53
C GLN A 272 5.79 24.39 0.97
N ALA A 273 6.86 24.05 0.25
CA ALA A 273 7.72 25.03 -0.41
C ALA A 273 6.95 25.84 -1.47
N LYS A 274 6.11 25.19 -2.28
CA LYS A 274 5.24 25.89 -3.25
C LYS A 274 4.31 26.88 -2.57
N PHE A 275 3.64 26.49 -1.48
CA PHE A 275 2.73 27.39 -0.76
C PHE A 275 3.45 28.58 -0.12
N ILE A 276 4.66 28.38 0.40
CA ILE A 276 5.48 29.48 0.92
C ILE A 276 5.82 30.45 -0.21
N ASN A 277 6.31 29.95 -1.35
CA ASN A 277 6.66 30.77 -2.50
C ASN A 277 5.45 31.52 -3.07
N ASP A 278 4.28 30.88 -3.19
CA ASP A 278 3.06 31.52 -3.70
C ASP A 278 2.59 32.63 -2.75
N LYS A 279 2.68 32.40 -1.43
CA LYS A 279 2.35 33.40 -0.41
C LYS A 279 3.30 34.58 -0.47
N GLU A 280 4.59 34.34 -0.64
CA GLU A 280 5.60 35.39 -0.81
C GLU A 280 5.34 36.19 -2.08
N LEU A 281 5.07 35.53 -3.21
CA LEU A 281 4.73 36.19 -4.48
C LEU A 281 3.48 37.07 -4.36
N ILE A 282 2.44 36.62 -3.67
CA ILE A 282 1.23 37.42 -3.42
C ILE A 282 1.55 38.61 -2.52
N ALA A 283 2.34 38.40 -1.46
CA ALA A 283 2.76 39.45 -0.55
C ALA A 283 3.64 40.50 -1.24
N GLU A 284 4.46 40.12 -2.22
CA GLU A 284 5.25 41.04 -3.04
C GLU A 284 4.38 41.80 -4.03
N LYS A 285 3.51 41.10 -4.79
CA LYS A 285 2.58 41.73 -5.74
C LYS A 285 1.64 42.73 -5.07
N SER A 286 1.20 42.45 -3.85
CA SER A 286 0.34 43.37 -3.09
C SER A 286 1.05 44.63 -2.60
N LYS A 287 2.39 44.66 -2.56
CA LYS A 287 3.18 45.86 -2.18
C LYS A 287 3.60 46.68 -3.38
N ASP A 288 3.57 46.11 -4.58
CA ASP A 288 4.03 46.74 -5.80
C ASP A 288 2.95 47.63 -6.43
N SER A 289 3.27 48.92 -6.60
CA SER A 289 2.39 49.92 -7.21
C SER A 289 1.98 49.57 -8.65
N PHE A 290 2.74 48.72 -9.36
CA PHE A 290 2.39 48.19 -10.68
C PHE A 290 1.08 47.39 -10.66
N TYR A 291 0.74 46.72 -9.55
CA TYR A 291 -0.50 45.94 -9.42
C TYR A 291 -1.66 46.71 -8.78
N HIS A 292 -1.47 47.99 -8.43
CA HIS A 292 -2.53 48.83 -7.86
C HIS A 292 -3.28 49.59 -8.98
N PRO A 293 -4.59 49.35 -9.19
CA PRO A 293 -5.36 50.05 -10.21
C PRO A 293 -5.52 51.54 -9.85
N THR A 294 -5.08 52.44 -10.73
CA THR A 294 -5.32 53.89 -10.57
C THR A 294 -6.76 54.21 -10.98
N VAL A 295 -7.50 55.02 -10.23
CA VAL A 295 -8.92 55.29 -10.54
C VAL A 295 -9.07 56.62 -11.29
N LEU A 296 -9.83 56.64 -12.39
CA LEU A 296 -10.17 57.87 -13.13
C LEU A 296 -11.13 58.75 -12.30
N GLN A 297 -10.76 60.02 -12.08
CA GLN A 297 -11.59 61.00 -11.36
C GLN A 297 -11.97 62.23 -12.22
N PRO A 298 -12.71 62.05 -13.33
CA PRO A 298 -13.20 63.16 -14.11
C PRO A 298 -14.25 63.98 -13.34
N ARG A 299 -14.24 65.29 -13.53
CA ARG A 299 -15.23 66.25 -13.02
C ARG A 299 -16.13 66.69 -14.16
N VAL A 300 -17.45 66.76 -13.95
CA VAL A 300 -18.40 67.18 -14.98
C VAL A 300 -19.13 68.43 -14.52
N GLU A 301 -19.15 69.44 -15.38
CA GLU A 301 -19.82 70.72 -15.16
C GLU A 301 -20.88 70.95 -16.24
N ASP A 302 -22.04 71.50 -15.85
CA ASP A 302 -23.10 71.89 -16.77
C ASP A 302 -22.96 73.36 -17.16
N GLY A 303 -22.63 73.62 -18.43
CA GLY A 303 -22.51 74.94 -19.03
C GLY A 303 -23.81 75.47 -19.65
N GLY A 304 -24.96 74.88 -19.31
CA GLY A 304 -26.29 75.26 -19.80
C GLY A 304 -26.60 74.66 -21.17
N ARG A 305 -25.86 75.05 -22.22
CA ARG A 305 -26.02 74.51 -23.59
C ARG A 305 -25.06 73.35 -23.91
N PHE A 306 -24.13 73.06 -23.02
CA PHE A 306 -23.09 72.04 -23.20
C PHE A 306 -22.66 71.49 -21.84
N TYR A 307 -22.12 70.27 -21.82
CA TYR A 307 -21.39 69.73 -20.67
C TYR A 307 -19.88 69.91 -20.89
N LEU A 308 -19.17 70.19 -19.80
CA LEU A 308 -17.71 70.19 -19.72
C LEU A 308 -17.26 69.01 -18.86
N VAL A 309 -16.37 68.16 -19.39
CA VAL A 309 -15.77 67.05 -18.65
C VAL A 309 -14.28 67.32 -18.51
N HIS A 310 -13.84 67.54 -17.27
CA HIS A 310 -12.45 67.80 -16.92
C HIS A 310 -11.78 66.53 -16.40
N LEU A 311 -10.59 66.22 -16.90
CA LEU A 311 -9.76 65.13 -16.46
C LEU A 311 -8.34 65.63 -16.20
N ASP A 312 -7.89 65.52 -14.95
CA ASP A 312 -6.51 65.82 -14.58
C ASP A 312 -5.61 64.71 -15.15
N ILE A 313 -4.77 65.04 -16.14
CA ILE A 313 -3.89 64.08 -16.80
C ILE A 313 -2.61 64.75 -17.34
N PRO A 314 -1.44 64.09 -17.21
CA PRO A 314 -0.20 64.57 -17.81
C PRO A 314 -0.29 64.73 -19.33
N GLU A 315 0.45 65.67 -19.89
CA GLU A 315 0.35 66.03 -21.31
C GLU A 315 0.66 64.86 -22.24
N HIS A 316 1.63 64.02 -21.87
CA HIS A 316 2.04 62.86 -22.66
C HIS A 316 1.01 61.71 -22.66
N GLU A 317 0.03 61.74 -21.75
CA GLU A 317 -1.02 60.72 -21.67
C GLU A 317 -2.33 61.16 -22.36
N LYS A 318 -2.44 62.43 -22.79
CA LYS A 318 -3.68 63.01 -23.34
C LYS A 318 -4.21 62.31 -24.59
N GLU A 319 -3.31 61.75 -25.42
CA GLU A 319 -3.66 61.04 -26.66
C GLU A 319 -4.26 59.65 -26.41
N PHE A 320 -4.05 59.09 -25.23
CA PHE A 320 -4.58 57.78 -24.85
C PHE A 320 -5.94 57.86 -24.15
N VAL A 321 -6.50 59.07 -24.03
CA VAL A 321 -7.84 59.31 -23.52
C VAL A 321 -8.80 59.41 -24.69
N THR A 322 -9.85 58.61 -24.65
CA THR A 322 -10.94 58.63 -25.60
C THR A 322 -12.24 59.00 -24.89
N PHE A 323 -13.01 59.87 -25.49
CA PHE A 323 -14.28 60.32 -24.95
C PHE A 323 -15.38 60.05 -25.98
N ASN A 324 -16.37 59.25 -25.56
CA ASN A 324 -17.53 58.92 -26.36
C ASN A 324 -18.78 59.35 -25.62
N ALA A 325 -19.79 59.78 -26.37
CA ALA A 325 -21.06 60.16 -25.80
C ALA A 325 -22.18 59.41 -26.51
N ASN A 326 -23.11 58.86 -25.74
CA ASN A 326 -24.27 58.17 -26.27
C ASN A 326 -25.49 58.49 -25.40
N GLN A 327 -26.49 59.14 -25.98
CA GLN A 327 -27.72 59.55 -25.30
C GLN A 327 -27.45 60.35 -24.02
N ARG A 328 -27.58 59.73 -22.84
CA ARG A 328 -27.37 60.32 -21.51
C ARG A 328 -26.10 59.82 -20.82
N ILE A 329 -25.22 59.13 -21.55
CA ILE A 329 -24.01 58.51 -21.01
C ILE A 329 -22.78 59.13 -21.68
N LEU A 330 -21.89 59.68 -20.87
CA LEU A 330 -20.55 60.10 -21.25
C LEU A 330 -19.57 59.00 -20.83
N LYS A 331 -18.88 58.42 -21.79
CA LYS A 331 -17.93 57.33 -21.60
C LYS A 331 -16.52 57.85 -21.82
N LEU A 332 -15.73 57.83 -20.76
CA LEU A 332 -14.31 58.15 -20.78
C LEU A 332 -13.51 56.85 -20.71
N SER A 333 -12.68 56.59 -21.71
CA SER A 333 -11.79 55.43 -21.74
C SER A 333 -10.34 55.89 -21.84
N PHE A 334 -9.51 55.53 -20.86
CA PHE A 334 -8.09 55.86 -20.81
C PHE A 334 -7.25 54.59 -20.94
N THR A 335 -6.28 54.59 -21.85
CA THR A 335 -5.35 53.47 -22.02
C THR A 335 -3.96 53.85 -21.52
N ARG A 336 -3.59 53.40 -20.32
CA ARG A 336 -2.24 53.64 -19.81
C ARG A 336 -1.29 52.58 -20.34
N LYS A 337 -0.21 52.98 -20.99
CA LYS A 337 0.88 52.08 -21.40
C LYS A 337 2.04 52.23 -20.45
N MET A 338 2.41 51.16 -19.75
CA MET A 338 3.60 51.08 -18.92
C MET A 338 4.64 50.23 -19.65
N ALA A 339 5.82 50.80 -19.86
CA ALA A 339 6.96 50.11 -20.42
C ALA A 339 8.13 50.28 -19.45
N GLU A 340 8.57 49.18 -18.84
CA GLU A 340 9.72 49.18 -17.92
C GLU A 340 10.81 48.27 -18.50
N ASN A 341 12.05 48.75 -18.43
CA ASN A 341 13.23 47.97 -18.77
C ASN A 341 13.97 47.66 -17.47
N PHE A 342 14.17 46.37 -17.20
CA PHE A 342 14.96 45.90 -16.08
C PHE A 342 16.29 45.40 -16.60
N GLU A 343 17.39 46.03 -16.18
CA GLU A 343 18.74 45.51 -16.39
C GLU A 343 19.07 44.53 -15.26
N THR A 344 19.29 43.26 -15.62
CA THR A 344 19.72 42.21 -14.70
C THR A 344 21.24 42.23 -14.54
N ALA A 345 21.75 41.72 -13.41
CA ALA A 345 23.17 41.80 -13.02
C ALA A 345 24.14 41.08 -13.99
N ASP A 346 23.61 40.24 -14.89
CA ASP A 346 24.30 39.57 -15.98
C ASP A 346 24.36 40.39 -17.29
N GLY A 347 23.85 41.63 -17.28
CA GLY A 347 23.83 42.54 -18.42
C GLY A 347 22.68 42.32 -19.40
N SER A 348 21.73 41.44 -19.09
CA SER A 348 20.54 41.22 -19.91
C SER A 348 19.47 42.28 -19.62
N VAL A 349 18.72 42.70 -20.65
CA VAL A 349 17.64 43.70 -20.52
C VAL A 349 16.28 43.02 -20.72
N ASN A 350 15.52 42.90 -19.64
CA ASN A 350 14.14 42.41 -19.68
C ASN A 350 13.19 43.58 -19.90
N LYS A 351 12.31 43.49 -20.91
CA LYS A 351 11.30 44.51 -21.20
C LYS A 351 9.93 44.02 -20.75
N SER A 352 9.28 44.78 -19.87
CA SER A 352 7.90 44.56 -19.45
C SER A 352 7.01 45.62 -20.11
N ASN A 353 6.03 45.18 -20.90
CA ASN A 353 5.03 46.07 -21.50
C ASN A 353 3.65 45.67 -20.98
N ARG A 354 2.95 46.63 -20.36
CA ARG A 354 1.56 46.47 -19.90
C ARG A 354 0.70 47.60 -20.43
N SER A 355 -0.52 47.25 -20.86
CA SER A 355 -1.57 48.21 -21.16
C SER A 355 -2.71 48.06 -20.15
N GLU A 356 -3.08 49.14 -19.48
CA GLU A 356 -4.26 49.20 -18.63
C GLU A 356 -5.35 49.97 -19.35
N LEU A 357 -6.53 49.36 -19.51
CA LEU A 357 -7.71 50.04 -20.02
C LEU A 357 -8.62 50.39 -18.86
N MET A 358 -8.79 51.69 -18.62
CA MET A 358 -9.71 52.22 -17.63
C MET A 358 -10.91 52.80 -18.34
N THR A 359 -12.12 52.46 -17.91
CA THR A 359 -13.35 53.01 -18.47
C THR A 359 -14.21 53.55 -17.35
N LYS A 360 -14.69 54.78 -17.51
CA LYS A 360 -15.62 55.43 -16.59
C LYS A 360 -16.82 55.94 -17.37
N GLU A 361 -17.99 55.51 -16.94
CA GLU A 361 -19.26 55.96 -17.49
C GLU A 361 -19.90 56.96 -16.52
N ILE A 362 -20.36 58.08 -17.08
CA ILE A 362 -20.94 59.20 -16.34
C ILE A 362 -22.32 59.46 -16.92
N SER A 363 -23.36 59.30 -16.11
CA SER A 363 -24.73 59.61 -16.50
C SER A 363 -24.99 61.11 -16.38
N VAL A 364 -25.54 61.71 -17.44
CA VAL A 364 -25.96 63.11 -17.48
C VAL A 364 -27.48 63.25 -17.66
N PRO A 365 -28.11 64.32 -17.12
CA PRO A 365 -29.56 64.50 -17.19
C PRO A 365 -30.13 64.65 -18.62
N GLU A 366 -29.44 65.40 -19.47
CA GLU A 366 -29.91 65.74 -20.82
C GLU A 366 -29.28 64.86 -21.89
N ILE A 367 -29.97 64.72 -23.02
CA ILE A 367 -29.44 64.02 -24.18
C ILE A 367 -28.33 64.87 -24.79
N VAL A 368 -27.19 64.25 -25.08
CA VAL A 368 -26.03 64.93 -25.67
C VAL A 368 -25.83 64.56 -27.13
N ASN A 369 -25.31 65.51 -27.91
CA ASN A 369 -25.01 65.32 -29.32
C ASN A 369 -23.57 64.80 -29.51
N ALA A 370 -23.44 63.51 -29.80
CA ALA A 370 -22.16 62.82 -30.00
C ALA A 370 -21.26 63.43 -31.09
N LYS A 371 -21.83 64.17 -32.05
CA LYS A 371 -21.07 64.79 -33.16
C LYS A 371 -20.39 66.11 -32.78
N THR A 372 -20.65 66.63 -31.58
CA THR A 372 -20.23 67.98 -31.15
C THR A 372 -19.13 67.99 -30.09
N VAL A 373 -18.43 66.85 -29.92
CA VAL A 373 -17.34 66.74 -28.95
C VAL A 373 -16.14 67.56 -29.42
N ASN A 374 -15.78 68.56 -28.63
CA ASN A 374 -14.56 69.34 -28.79
C ASN A 374 -13.62 69.06 -27.62
N GLN A 375 -12.34 68.86 -27.91
CA GLN A 375 -11.31 68.57 -26.92
C GLN A 375 -10.36 69.76 -26.78
N LYS A 376 -10.02 70.14 -25.54
CA LYS A 376 -9.04 71.18 -25.23
C LYS A 376 -8.16 70.71 -24.08
N TYR A 377 -6.85 70.95 -24.17
CA TYR A 377 -5.90 70.62 -23.10
C TYR A 377 -5.19 71.88 -22.63
N GLU A 378 -5.31 72.22 -21.35
CA GLU A 378 -4.66 73.38 -20.75
C GLU A 378 -4.23 73.07 -19.30
N ASN A 379 -3.01 73.44 -18.93
CA ASN A 379 -2.50 73.39 -17.56
C ASN A 379 -2.66 72.04 -16.82
N GLY A 380 -2.42 70.91 -17.50
CA GLY A 380 -2.58 69.59 -16.86
C GLY A 380 -3.99 69.01 -16.89
N VAL A 381 -4.95 69.74 -17.48
CA VAL A 381 -6.37 69.36 -17.50
C VAL A 381 -6.85 69.16 -18.93
N LEU A 382 -7.34 67.96 -19.21
CA LEU A 382 -8.01 67.63 -20.45
C LEU A 382 -9.51 67.91 -20.31
N THR A 383 -10.03 68.82 -21.12
CA THR A 383 -11.42 69.25 -21.10
C THR A 383 -12.14 68.80 -22.38
N PHE A 384 -13.22 68.05 -22.22
CA PHE A 384 -14.15 67.73 -23.31
C PHE A 384 -15.39 68.60 -23.20
N ARG A 385 -15.75 69.28 -24.29
CA ARG A 385 -16.99 70.05 -24.41
C ARG A 385 -17.93 69.33 -25.35
N ILE A 386 -19.14 69.03 -24.89
CA ILE A 386 -20.17 68.38 -25.70
C ILE A 386 -21.49 69.15 -25.62
N ALA A 387 -22.12 69.44 -26.76
CA ALA A 387 -23.39 70.13 -26.79
C ALA A 387 -24.54 69.21 -26.35
N LYS A 388 -25.52 69.81 -25.66
CA LYS A 388 -26.82 69.20 -25.43
C LYS A 388 -27.61 69.17 -26.75
N ALA A 389 -28.45 68.15 -26.92
CA ALA A 389 -29.22 67.89 -28.13
C ALA A 389 -30.36 68.90 -28.33
#